data_AF-A0AAD8F4B3-F1
#
_entry.id   AF-A0AAD8F4B3-F1
#
_cell.length_a   1.000
_cell.length_b   1.000
_cell.length_c   1.000
_cell.angle_alpha   90.00
_cell.angle_beta   90.00
_cell.angle_gamma   90.00
#
_symmetry.space_group_name_H-M   'P 1'
#
loop_
_entity.id
_entity.type
_entity.pdbx_description
1 polymer ?
#
loop_
_entity_poly.entity_id
_entity_poly.type
_entity_poly.pdbx_seq_one_letter_code
_entity_poly.pdbx_strand_id
1 'polypeptide(L)'
;MFKSQGKAVVFFERNYKTQHLQIQAVPIPQDSVVDIKDTFMSCAESESIELAEIPKHSDLKQIVPDGAPYFYVELPTGERCLHRISKHFPLQFGREAVCEPAILNVPERVDWKNCKIDKEEEIELATKFKSKFKAFDFNFD
;
A
#
# COMPACT_ATOMS: atom_id res chain seq x y z
N MET A 1 -7.48 14.71 1.21
CA MET A 1 -7.27 14.60 2.67
C MET A 1 -5.79 14.52 3.08
N PHE A 2 -5.03 13.46 2.78
CA PHE A 2 -3.68 13.30 3.34
C PHE A 2 -2.68 14.40 2.94
N LYS A 3 -2.77 14.90 1.70
CA LYS A 3 -1.97 16.07 1.25
C LYS A 3 -2.18 17.31 2.14
N SER A 4 -3.41 17.59 2.61
CA SER A 4 -3.67 18.73 3.49
C SER A 4 -3.16 18.50 4.92
N GLN A 5 -2.71 17.29 5.24
CA GLN A 5 -2.06 16.92 6.51
C GLN A 5 -0.53 16.85 6.37
N GLY A 6 0.03 17.30 5.23
CA GLY A 6 1.47 17.22 4.97
C GLY A 6 1.98 15.79 4.77
N LYS A 7 1.13 14.88 4.29
CA LYS A 7 1.46 13.47 4.05
C LYS A 7 1.31 13.09 2.59
N ALA A 8 2.17 12.20 2.15
CA ALA A 8 2.04 11.46 0.90
C ALA A 8 1.29 10.14 1.15
N VAL A 9 0.89 9.43 0.09
CA VAL A 9 0.15 8.17 0.20
C VAL A 9 0.70 7.17 -0.79
N VAL A 10 0.92 5.95 -0.32
CA VAL A 10 1.19 4.78 -1.14
C VAL A 10 -0.10 3.96 -1.22
N PHE A 11 -0.46 3.55 -2.43
CA PHE A 11 -1.56 2.63 -2.64
C PHE A 11 -1.02 1.29 -3.12
N PHE A 12 -1.49 0.19 -2.55
CA PHE A 12 -1.14 -1.11 -3.08
C PHE A 12 -2.28 -2.11 -2.93
N GLU A 13 -2.28 -3.10 -3.81
CA GLU A 13 -3.22 -4.21 -3.77
C GLU A 13 -2.50 -5.52 -4.06
N ARG A 14 -3.04 -6.61 -3.50
CA ARG A 14 -2.52 -7.96 -3.69
C ARG A 14 -3.66 -8.87 -4.08
N ASN A 15 -3.68 -9.29 -5.33
CA ASN A 15 -4.52 -10.38 -5.80
C ASN A 15 -3.75 -11.70 -5.70
N TYR A 16 -3.67 -12.28 -4.50
CA TYR A 16 -3.09 -13.60 -4.28
C TYR A 16 -3.66 -14.23 -3.01
N LYS A 17 -4.22 -15.44 -3.14
CA LYS A 17 -4.87 -16.20 -2.06
C LYS A 17 -5.85 -15.34 -1.24
N THR A 18 -6.70 -14.58 -1.92
CA THR A 18 -7.73 -13.72 -1.32
C THR A 18 -9.08 -13.96 -1.97
N GLN A 19 -10.17 -13.77 -1.22
CA GLN A 19 -11.54 -13.82 -1.74
C GLN A 19 -12.10 -12.42 -2.04
N HIS A 20 -11.49 -11.38 -1.48
CA HIS A 20 -11.95 -10.00 -1.62
C HIS A 20 -10.84 -9.11 -2.17
N LEU A 21 -11.25 -8.14 -3.00
CA LEU A 21 -10.40 -7.04 -3.40
C LEU A 21 -10.11 -6.15 -2.18
N GLN A 22 -8.84 -5.84 -1.99
CA GLN A 22 -8.40 -4.92 -0.94
C GLN A 22 -7.34 -4.00 -1.52
N ILE A 23 -7.66 -2.70 -1.57
CA ILE A 23 -6.71 -1.64 -1.87
C ILE A 23 -6.32 -1.00 -0.54
N GLN A 24 -5.04 -1.08 -0.21
CA GLN A 24 -4.48 -0.44 0.95
C GLN A 24 -4.10 1.00 0.59
N ALA A 25 -4.38 1.94 1.49
CA ALA A 25 -3.97 3.34 1.38
C ALA A 25 -3.14 3.69 2.61
N VAL A 26 -1.82 3.79 2.45
CA VAL A 26 -0.88 3.99 3.57
C VAL A 26 -0.31 5.40 3.48
N PRO A 27 -0.68 6.30 4.41
CA PRO A 27 -0.08 7.63 4.46
C PRO A 27 1.34 7.55 5.02
N ILE A 28 2.30 8.21 4.36
CA ILE A 28 3.71 8.26 4.76
C ILE A 28 4.17 9.72 4.97
N PRO A 29 5.24 9.95 5.75
CA PRO A 29 5.88 11.26 5.84
C PRO A 29 6.28 11.80 4.47
N GLN A 30 6.17 13.12 4.27
CA GLN A 30 6.52 13.73 2.99
C GLN A 30 8.00 13.55 2.66
N ASP A 31 8.87 13.53 3.68
CA ASP A 31 10.32 13.41 3.51
C ASP A 31 10.71 12.01 3.03
N SER A 32 9.95 10.97 3.38
CA SER A 32 10.18 9.58 2.95
C SER A 32 9.80 9.30 1.49
N VAL A 33 9.21 10.26 0.78
CA VAL A 33 8.80 10.11 -0.62
C VAL A 33 10.00 9.85 -1.53
N VAL A 34 11.18 10.36 -1.18
CA VAL A 34 12.40 10.16 -2.00
C VAL A 34 12.91 8.73 -1.93
N ASP A 35 12.70 8.03 -0.80
CA ASP A 35 13.22 6.69 -0.57
C ASP A 35 12.22 5.59 -0.93
N ILE A 36 10.94 5.92 -1.15
CA ILE A 36 9.87 4.93 -1.27
C ILE A 36 10.07 3.95 -2.43
N LYS A 37 10.53 4.45 -3.58
CA LYS A 37 10.74 3.61 -4.76
C LYS A 37 11.88 2.62 -4.52
N ASP A 38 13.03 3.13 -4.12
CA ASP A 38 14.22 2.31 -3.87
C ASP A 38 13.98 1.30 -2.75
N THR A 39 13.22 1.68 -1.72
CA THR A 39 12.80 0.77 -0.65
C THR A 39 11.95 -0.38 -1.20
N PHE A 40 10.90 -0.10 -1.99
CA PHE A 40 10.06 -1.14 -2.59
C PHE A 40 10.86 -2.08 -3.50
N MET A 41 11.78 -1.54 -4.30
CA MET A 41 12.63 -2.33 -5.19
C MET A 41 13.61 -3.22 -4.40
N SER A 42 14.21 -2.68 -3.34
CA SER A 42 15.15 -3.42 -2.47
C SER A 42 14.46 -4.54 -1.68
N CYS A 43 13.25 -4.28 -1.15
CA CYS A 43 12.43 -5.31 -0.52
C CYS A 43 12.02 -6.39 -1.52
N ALA A 44 11.65 -6.00 -2.75
CA ALA A 44 11.29 -6.97 -3.79
C ALA A 44 12.47 -7.87 -4.14
N GLU A 45 13.66 -7.30 -4.33
CA GLU A 45 14.88 -8.05 -4.62
C GLU A 45 15.22 -9.04 -3.49
N SER A 46 15.12 -8.60 -2.23
CA SER A 46 15.38 -9.44 -1.05
C SER A 46 14.46 -10.66 -0.97
N GLU A 47 13.20 -10.52 -1.40
CA GLU A 47 12.20 -11.59 -1.47
C GLU A 47 12.20 -12.34 -2.82
N SER A 48 13.15 -12.05 -3.72
CA SER A 48 13.20 -12.61 -5.08
C SER A 48 11.89 -12.41 -5.87
N ILE A 49 11.33 -11.22 -5.73
CA ILE A 49 10.13 -10.70 -6.40
C ILE A 49 10.57 -9.79 -7.55
N GLU A 50 10.16 -10.13 -8.77
CA GLU A 50 10.38 -9.29 -9.94
C GLU A 50 9.34 -8.16 -9.98
N LEU A 51 9.60 -7.08 -9.25
CA LEU A 51 8.76 -5.88 -9.25
C LEU A 51 9.21 -4.95 -10.38
N ALA A 52 8.33 -4.68 -11.35
CA ALA A 52 8.67 -3.88 -12.53
C ALA A 52 7.75 -2.67 -12.67
N GLU A 53 8.30 -1.53 -13.07
CA GLU A 53 7.52 -0.36 -13.43
C GLU A 53 6.67 -0.62 -14.68
N ILE A 54 5.43 -0.16 -14.65
CA ILE A 54 4.51 -0.21 -15.79
C ILE A 54 4.25 1.21 -16.33
N PRO A 55 3.89 1.35 -17.62
CA PRO A 55 3.60 2.67 -18.18
C PRO A 55 2.44 3.37 -17.44
N LYS A 56 2.59 4.68 -17.21
CA LYS A 56 1.66 5.49 -16.38
C LYS A 56 0.18 5.42 -16.80
N HIS A 57 -0.09 5.17 -18.09
CA HIS A 57 -1.45 5.15 -18.64
C HIS A 57 -1.93 3.76 -19.04
N SER A 58 -1.22 2.71 -18.65
CA SER A 58 -1.66 1.35 -18.91
C SER A 58 -2.81 0.96 -17.98
N ASP A 59 -3.84 0.33 -18.55
CA ASP A 59 -4.87 -0.33 -17.77
C ASP A 59 -4.32 -1.66 -17.25
N LEU A 60 -4.45 -1.92 -15.94
CA LEU A 60 -4.04 -3.19 -15.34
C LEU A 60 -4.72 -4.39 -16.03
N LYS A 61 -5.96 -4.24 -16.49
CA LYS A 61 -6.69 -5.30 -17.24
C LYS A 61 -6.03 -5.66 -18.57
N GLN A 62 -5.26 -4.75 -19.15
CA GLN A 62 -4.51 -5.01 -20.39
C GLN A 62 -3.18 -5.71 -20.11
N ILE A 63 -2.64 -5.57 -18.89
CA ILE A 63 -1.32 -6.09 -18.51
C ILE A 63 -1.45 -7.43 -17.79
N VAL A 64 -2.48 -7.62 -16.96
CA VAL A 64 -2.68 -8.81 -16.14
C VAL A 64 -3.83 -9.62 -16.73
N PRO A 65 -3.59 -10.87 -17.17
CA PRO A 65 -4.65 -11.76 -17.63
C PRO A 65 -5.71 -11.99 -16.54
N ASP A 66 -6.95 -12.17 -16.95
CA ASP A 66 -8.05 -12.50 -16.04
C ASP A 66 -7.71 -13.75 -15.21
N GLY A 67 -7.89 -13.63 -13.89
CA GLY A 67 -7.60 -14.70 -12.93
C GLY A 67 -6.12 -14.87 -12.58
N ALA A 68 -5.18 -14.18 -13.24
CA ALA A 68 -3.77 -14.22 -12.88
C ALA A 68 -3.53 -13.44 -11.57
N PRO A 69 -2.82 -14.04 -10.58
CA PRO A 69 -2.51 -13.33 -9.36
C PRO A 69 -1.39 -12.31 -9.56
N TYR A 70 -1.44 -11.22 -8.80
CA TYR A 70 -0.50 -10.10 -8.92
C TYR A 70 -0.35 -9.31 -7.62
N PHE A 71 0.72 -8.54 -7.55
CA PHE A 71 0.91 -7.46 -6.60
C PHE A 71 1.12 -6.16 -7.38
N TYR A 72 0.42 -5.10 -6.98
CA TYR A 72 0.49 -3.78 -7.61
C TYR A 72 0.68 -2.70 -6.56
N VAL A 73 1.52 -1.71 -6.86
CA VAL A 73 1.74 -0.53 -6.03
C VAL A 73 1.77 0.74 -6.89
N GLU A 74 1.08 1.78 -6.41
CA GLU A 74 1.17 3.14 -6.92
C GLU A 74 1.88 4.01 -5.87
N LEU A 75 3.00 4.61 -6.29
CA LEU A 75 3.85 5.44 -5.46
C LEU A 75 3.37 6.90 -5.49
N PRO A 76 3.63 7.70 -4.43
CA PRO A 76 3.23 9.10 -4.38
C PRO A 76 3.87 9.99 -5.45
N THR A 77 4.94 9.53 -6.09
CA THR A 77 5.65 10.16 -7.21
C THR A 77 4.96 9.88 -8.57
N GLY A 78 3.98 8.97 -8.60
CA GLY A 78 3.17 8.62 -9.77
C GLY A 78 3.67 7.40 -10.55
N GLU A 79 4.80 6.83 -10.15
CA GLU A 79 5.25 5.52 -10.61
C GLU A 79 4.27 4.42 -10.17
N ARG A 80 4.16 3.41 -11.02
CA ARG A 80 3.32 2.25 -10.82
C ARG A 80 4.18 1.02 -11.05
N CYS A 81 4.20 0.12 -10.08
CA CYS A 81 4.96 -1.11 -10.18
C CYS A 81 4.04 -2.32 -10.06
N LEU A 82 4.34 -3.37 -10.81
CA LEU A 82 3.57 -4.60 -10.90
C LEU A 82 4.50 -5.80 -10.80
N HIS A 83 4.07 -6.79 -10.03
CA HIS A 83 4.62 -8.14 -10.06
C HIS A 83 3.51 -9.13 -10.40
N ARG A 84 3.71 -9.93 -11.45
CA ARG A 84 2.81 -11.05 -11.78
C ARG A 84 3.26 -12.28 -11.00
N ILE A 85 2.38 -12.78 -10.15
CA ILE A 85 2.72 -13.86 -9.21
C ILE A 85 2.62 -15.20 -9.95
N SER A 86 3.75 -15.89 -10.10
CA SER A 86 3.80 -17.24 -10.70
C SER A 86 4.07 -18.34 -9.66
N LYS A 87 4.65 -17.96 -8.52
CA LYS A 87 5.10 -18.85 -7.44
C LYS A 87 4.60 -18.35 -6.08
N HIS A 88 5.25 -18.76 -5.00
CA HIS A 88 5.01 -18.21 -3.68
C HIS A 88 5.15 -16.68 -3.68
N PHE A 89 4.28 -15.99 -2.94
CA PHE A 89 4.35 -14.55 -2.73
C PHE A 89 4.09 -14.23 -1.25
N PRO A 90 4.96 -13.44 -0.59
CA PRO A 90 4.78 -13.08 0.81
C PRO A 90 3.56 -12.17 0.99
N LEU A 91 2.59 -12.63 1.78
CA LEU A 91 1.32 -11.92 1.95
C LEU A 91 1.49 -10.52 2.55
N GLN A 92 2.54 -10.30 3.34
CA GLN A 92 2.81 -9.02 4.00
C GLN A 92 3.72 -8.09 3.19
N PHE A 93 4.14 -8.45 1.97
CA PHE A 93 5.14 -7.68 1.19
C PHE A 93 4.89 -6.16 1.17
N GLY A 94 3.68 -5.74 0.79
CA GLY A 94 3.36 -4.31 0.72
C GLY A 94 3.40 -3.61 2.08
N ARG A 95 3.10 -4.33 3.17
CA ARG A 95 3.19 -3.84 4.55
C ARG A 95 4.65 -3.79 5.02
N GLU A 96 5.44 -4.81 4.70
CA GLU A 96 6.87 -4.88 4.98
C GLU A 96 7.59 -3.66 4.39
N ALA A 97 7.42 -3.43 3.09
CA ALA A 97 8.05 -2.31 2.39
C ALA A 97 7.72 -0.93 2.98
N VAL A 98 6.48 -0.69 3.45
CA VAL A 98 6.12 0.59 4.08
C VAL A 98 6.54 0.69 5.55
N CYS A 99 6.77 -0.43 6.23
CA CYS A 99 7.21 -0.45 7.63
C CYS A 99 8.72 -0.22 7.77
N GLU A 100 9.48 -0.31 6.68
CA GLU A 100 10.92 -0.12 6.64
C GLU A 100 11.37 1.21 7.31
N PRO A 101 12.59 1.26 7.87
CA PRO A 101 13.12 2.43 8.56
C PRO A 101 13.12 3.72 7.72
N ALA A 102 13.34 3.61 6.42
CA ALA A 102 13.32 4.77 5.51
C ALA A 102 11.92 5.40 5.36
N ILE A 103 10.85 4.64 5.66
CA ILE A 103 9.47 5.02 5.34
C ILE A 103 8.64 5.34 6.59
N LEU A 104 8.26 4.34 7.38
CA LEU A 104 7.48 4.54 8.61
C LEU A 104 8.26 4.21 9.88
N ASN A 105 9.37 3.46 9.76
CA ASN A 105 10.17 3.02 10.89
C ASN A 105 9.36 2.36 12.01
N VAL A 106 8.54 1.38 11.63
CA VAL A 106 7.66 0.62 12.54
C VAL A 106 7.74 -0.89 12.24
N PRO A 107 8.93 -1.50 12.36
CA PRO A 107 9.14 -2.91 12.01
C PRO A 107 8.25 -3.87 12.82
N GLU A 108 7.84 -3.48 14.03
CA GLU A 108 6.94 -4.27 14.87
C GLU A 108 5.52 -4.43 14.28
N ARG A 109 5.15 -3.53 13.34
CA ARG A 109 3.83 -3.52 12.68
C ARG A 109 3.79 -4.29 11.37
N VAL A 110 4.88 -4.95 10.97
CA VAL A 110 4.91 -5.82 9.79
C VAL A 110 3.96 -7.01 9.96
N ASP A 111 3.92 -7.62 11.15
CA ASP A 111 2.87 -8.58 11.48
C ASP A 111 1.58 -7.84 11.87
N TRP A 112 0.56 -7.97 11.03
CA TRP A 112 -0.78 -7.41 11.30
C TRP A 112 -1.36 -7.86 12.64
N LYS A 113 -0.97 -9.04 13.16
CA LYS A 113 -1.44 -9.53 14.45
C LYS A 113 -0.99 -8.64 15.61
N ASN A 114 0.14 -7.95 15.46
CA ASN A 114 0.66 -7.00 16.44
C ASN A 114 -0.07 -5.65 16.39
N CYS A 115 -0.87 -5.41 15.35
CA CYS A 115 -1.64 -4.17 15.20
C CYS A 115 -3.03 -4.23 15.86
N LYS A 116 -3.36 -5.32 16.54
CA LYS A 116 -4.64 -5.45 17.25
C LYS A 116 -4.66 -4.50 18.43
N ILE A 117 -5.74 -3.74 18.52
CA ILE A 117 -6.05 -2.82 19.60
C ILE A 117 -7.44 -3.18 20.13
N ASP A 118 -7.84 -2.59 21.26
CA ASP A 118 -9.18 -2.84 21.79
C ASP A 118 -10.27 -2.15 20.96
N LYS A 119 -11.51 -2.59 21.16
CA LYS A 119 -12.66 -2.14 20.37
C LYS A 119 -12.91 -0.64 20.56
N GLU A 120 -12.69 -0.15 21.77
CA GLU A 120 -12.86 1.25 22.14
C GLU A 120 -11.90 2.14 21.34
N GLU A 121 -10.62 1.75 21.24
CA GLU A 121 -9.60 2.45 20.45
C GLU A 121 -9.91 2.38 18.95
N GLU A 122 -10.37 1.23 18.43
CA GLU A 122 -10.82 1.11 17.03
C GLU A 122 -11.95 2.09 16.69
N ILE A 123 -12.95 2.21 17.58
CA ILE A 123 -14.09 3.14 17.42
C ILE A 123 -13.60 4.59 17.40
N GLU A 124 -12.67 4.93 18.30
CA GLU A 124 -12.12 6.28 18.38
C GLU A 124 -11.34 6.64 17.10
N LEU A 125 -10.47 5.74 16.61
CA LEU A 125 -9.71 5.93 15.38
C LEU A 125 -10.64 6.08 14.17
N ALA A 126 -11.66 5.23 14.05
CA ALA A 126 -12.65 5.32 12.98
C ALA A 126 -13.42 6.64 13.01
N THR A 127 -13.81 7.11 14.20
CA THR A 127 -14.51 8.39 14.37
C THR A 127 -13.62 9.57 13.98
N LYS A 128 -12.36 9.59 14.45
CA LYS A 128 -11.37 10.60 14.07
C LYS A 128 -11.13 10.63 12.56
N PHE A 129 -11.03 9.46 11.93
CA PHE A 129 -10.86 9.38 10.47
C PHE A 129 -12.06 9.98 9.74
N LYS A 130 -13.29 9.59 10.11
CA LYS A 130 -14.53 10.14 9.53
C LYS A 130 -14.58 11.67 9.63
N SER A 131 -14.27 12.22 10.80
CA SER A 131 -14.23 13.68 11.00
C SER A 131 -13.21 14.37 10.09
N LYS A 132 -12.00 13.80 9.93
CA LYS A 132 -10.96 14.34 9.06
C LYS A 132 -11.31 14.20 7.57
N PHE A 133 -12.00 13.14 7.19
CA PHE A 133 -12.38 12.87 5.81
C PHE A 133 -13.61 13.65 5.36
N LYS A 134 -14.44 14.15 6.30
CA LYS A 134 -15.72 14.83 6.02
C LYS A 134 -15.65 15.88 4.90
N ALA A 135 -14.62 16.73 4.86
CA ALA A 135 -14.47 17.77 3.83
C ALA A 135 -14.09 17.25 2.43
N PHE A 136 -13.81 15.95 2.31
CA PHE A 136 -13.39 15.26 1.09
C PHE A 136 -14.36 14.14 0.69
N ASP A 137 -15.42 13.92 1.47
CA ASP A 137 -16.38 12.85 1.23
C ASP A 137 -17.44 13.30 0.22
N PHE A 138 -17.33 12.78 -1.01
CA PHE A 138 -18.22 13.10 -2.12
C PHE A 138 -19.53 12.28 -2.09
N ASN A 139 -19.72 11.37 -1.13
CA ASN A 139 -20.96 10.58 -1.02
C ASN A 139 -22.03 11.25 -0.14
N PHE A 140 -21.69 12.38 0.50
CA PHE A 140 -22.59 13.13 1.38
C PHE A 140 -23.10 14.43 0.75
N ASP A 141 -22.95 14.59 -0.56
CA ASP A 141 -23.67 15.58 -1.38
C ASP A 141 -25.06 15.08 -1.78
#